data_AF-A0A4P8NQL3-F1
#
_entry.id   AF-A0A4P8NQL3-F1
#
_cell.length_a   1.000
_cell.length_b   1.000
_cell.length_c   1.000
_cell.angle_alpha   90.00
_cell.angle_beta   90.00
_cell.angle_gamma   90.00
#
_symmetry.space_group_name_H-M   'P 1'
#
loop_
_entity.id
_entity.type
_entity.pdbx_description
1 polymer ?
#
loop_
_entity_poly.entity_id
_entity_poly.type
_entity_poly.pdbx_seq_one_letter_code
_entity_poly.pdbx_strand_id
1 'polypeptide(L)'
;MIRANKHLAIDLALRQYTTEGPTSIFLTDSCGTSVAAITKTNDIKDLTPKFSKVSGIYAIQSSDLQFLYIGKSKDLYERLRGHRRSNSQYVQAKMKSKPGIWTYYIIETCPVSLLDDRESYYWYKLNCNLNLVEPGTQARRGQLYKEVTLLDAHKNILGKYTSITAVAEHLGVSTTVVKDSCHTNRPVKRKYWVKTDLSSPEIITKISYKQGSPIRIVALTLDGKEITRFDSALKAAVFFLR
;
A
#
# COMPACT_ATOMS: atom_id res chain seq x y z
N MET A 1 1.71 -20.88 -0.12
CA MET A 1 0.32 -21.38 0.04
C MET A 1 -0.27 -21.16 1.45
N ILE A 2 0.52 -21.23 2.53
CA ILE A 2 0.01 -21.06 3.92
C ILE A 2 -0.24 -19.57 4.30
N ARG A 3 0.49 -18.60 3.74
CA ARG A 3 0.38 -17.16 4.11
C ARG A 3 -0.88 -16.46 3.58
N ALA A 4 -1.36 -16.80 2.39
CA ALA A 4 -2.58 -16.22 1.82
C ALA A 4 -3.83 -16.53 2.65
N ASN A 5 -3.90 -17.74 3.22
CA ASN A 5 -4.99 -18.15 4.12
C ASN A 5 -4.99 -17.38 5.45
N LYS A 6 -3.83 -16.90 5.92
CA LYS A 6 -3.74 -16.14 7.16
C LYS A 6 -4.35 -14.74 7.03
N HIS A 7 -4.12 -14.06 5.91
CA HIS A 7 -4.70 -12.74 5.65
C HIS A 7 -6.21 -12.80 5.39
N LEU A 8 -6.69 -13.82 4.67
CA LEU A 8 -8.12 -14.02 4.42
C LEU A 8 -8.89 -14.35 5.73
N ALA A 9 -8.31 -15.15 6.61
CA ALA A 9 -8.88 -15.45 7.92
C ALA A 9 -8.94 -14.20 8.83
N ILE A 10 -7.93 -13.32 8.73
CA ILE A 10 -7.92 -12.03 9.44
C ILE A 10 -9.02 -11.10 8.89
N ASP A 11 -9.17 -11.00 7.57
CA ASP A 11 -10.24 -10.21 6.94
C ASP A 11 -11.66 -10.69 7.33
N LEU A 12 -11.86 -12.00 7.55
CA LEU A 12 -13.12 -12.56 8.03
C LEU A 12 -13.36 -12.29 9.53
N ALA A 13 -12.32 -12.40 10.37
CA ALA A 13 -12.41 -12.05 11.79
C ALA A 13 -12.68 -10.55 12.00
N LEU A 14 -12.14 -9.69 11.13
CA LEU A 14 -12.31 -8.23 11.18
C LEU A 14 -13.75 -7.77 10.99
N ARG A 15 -14.55 -8.48 10.19
CA ARG A 15 -15.97 -8.17 10.01
C ARG A 15 -16.78 -8.30 11.29
N GLN A 16 -16.28 -9.05 12.29
CA GLN A 16 -16.95 -9.22 13.58
C GLN A 16 -16.66 -8.07 14.56
N TYR A 17 -15.63 -7.26 14.31
CA TYR A 17 -15.22 -6.16 15.20
C TYR A 17 -15.59 -4.76 14.66
N THR A 18 -16.05 -4.65 13.41
CA THR A 18 -16.59 -3.40 12.85
C THR A 18 -18.11 -3.35 13.05
N THR A 19 -18.57 -2.88 14.21
CA THR A 19 -20.00 -2.79 14.57
C THR A 19 -20.66 -1.43 14.24
N GLU A 20 -20.04 -0.57 13.45
CA GLU A 20 -20.63 0.73 13.09
C GLU A 20 -20.80 0.83 11.57
N GLY A 21 -21.87 1.52 11.14
CA GLY A 21 -22.34 1.59 9.75
C GLY A 21 -21.30 2.11 8.74
N PRO A 22 -21.69 2.39 7.47
CA PRO A 22 -20.75 2.73 6.42
C PRO A 22 -19.86 3.91 6.84
N THR A 23 -18.59 3.62 7.18
CA THR A 23 -17.59 4.63 7.48
C THR A 23 -17.36 5.45 6.21
N SER A 24 -17.78 6.71 6.23
CA SER A 24 -17.57 7.67 5.14
C SER A 24 -16.16 8.24 5.10
N ILE A 25 -15.30 7.83 6.04
CA ILE A 25 -13.94 8.36 6.20
C ILE A 25 -12.96 7.37 5.60
N PHE A 26 -12.17 7.86 4.65
CA PHE A 26 -11.12 7.09 3.99
C PHE A 26 -9.77 7.80 4.12
N LEU A 27 -8.73 7.00 4.36
CA LEU A 27 -7.34 7.38 4.16
C LEU A 27 -6.95 6.92 2.75
N THR A 28 -6.49 7.86 1.91
CA THR A 28 -6.06 7.58 0.53
C THR A 28 -4.60 7.95 0.36
N ASP A 29 -3.77 7.03 -0.14
CA ASP A 29 -2.35 7.31 -0.39
C ASP A 29 -2.11 8.06 -1.71
N SER A 30 -0.84 8.39 -1.99
CA SER A 30 -0.43 9.09 -3.22
C SER A 30 -0.67 8.31 -4.51
N CYS A 31 -0.95 7.01 -4.42
CA CYS A 31 -1.26 6.14 -5.54
C CYS A 31 -2.78 5.94 -5.75
N GLY A 32 -3.61 6.55 -4.90
CA GLY A 32 -5.07 6.40 -4.94
C GLY A 32 -5.59 5.16 -4.21
N THR A 33 -4.74 4.43 -3.47
CA THR A 33 -5.18 3.29 -2.66
C THR A 33 -5.85 3.82 -1.40
N SER A 34 -7.08 3.35 -1.13
CA SER A 34 -7.86 3.79 0.03
C SER A 34 -8.09 2.68 1.04
N VAL A 35 -8.08 3.06 2.32
CA VAL A 35 -8.57 2.23 3.43
C VAL A 35 -9.58 3.00 4.26
N ALA A 36 -10.56 2.31 4.82
CA ALA A 36 -11.48 2.91 5.78
C ALA A 36 -10.73 3.33 7.04
N ALA A 37 -11.17 4.43 7.64
CA ALA A 37 -10.68 4.92 8.92
C ALA A 37 -11.84 5.19 9.87
N ILE A 38 -11.60 5.00 11.16
CA ILE A 38 -12.55 5.29 12.24
C ILE A 38 -12.72 6.81 12.40
N THR A 39 -11.63 7.56 12.27
CA THR A 39 -11.67 9.03 12.41
C THR A 39 -10.55 9.71 11.63
N LYS A 40 -10.74 11.00 11.39
CA LYS A 40 -9.83 11.94 10.72
C LYS A 40 -9.89 13.28 11.42
N THR A 41 -8.74 13.87 11.76
CA THR A 41 -8.67 15.26 12.23
C THR A 41 -7.33 15.90 11.88
N ASN A 42 -7.28 17.23 11.84
CA ASN A 42 -6.05 18.01 11.73
C ASN A 42 -5.55 18.50 13.10
N ASP A 43 -6.36 18.43 14.16
CA ASP A 43 -5.94 18.74 15.53
C ASP A 43 -6.00 17.48 16.40
N ILE A 44 -4.82 17.08 16.92
CA ILE A 44 -4.71 15.95 17.85
C ILE A 44 -5.60 16.14 19.08
N LYS A 45 -5.93 17.38 19.47
CA LYS A 45 -6.85 17.63 20.58
C LYS A 45 -8.26 17.09 20.32
N ASP A 46 -8.68 17.01 19.06
CA ASP A 46 -9.98 16.48 18.65
C ASP A 46 -10.02 14.94 18.71
N LEU A 47 -8.83 14.31 18.69
CA LEU A 47 -8.65 12.96 19.22
C LEU A 47 -8.75 13.08 20.75
N THR A 48 -9.98 13.28 21.21
CA THR A 48 -10.37 13.35 22.62
C THR A 48 -9.80 12.17 23.42
N PRO A 49 -9.92 12.16 24.76
CA PRO A 49 -9.63 11.00 25.59
C PRO A 49 -10.34 9.70 25.16
N LYS A 50 -11.27 9.73 24.17
CA LYS A 50 -11.91 8.56 23.55
C LYS A 50 -10.91 7.48 23.12
N PHE A 51 -9.68 7.85 22.74
CA PHE A 51 -8.63 6.90 22.35
C PHE A 51 -7.51 6.76 23.39
N SER A 52 -7.71 7.27 24.60
CA SER A 52 -6.80 7.03 25.72
C SER A 52 -6.91 5.58 26.18
N LYS A 53 -5.77 4.92 26.41
CA LYS A 53 -5.68 3.48 26.72
C LYS A 53 -6.30 2.55 25.67
N VAL A 54 -6.55 3.06 24.46
CA VAL A 54 -7.02 2.25 23.33
C VAL A 54 -5.82 1.92 22.46
N SER A 55 -5.64 0.63 22.18
CA SER A 55 -4.63 0.13 21.25
C SER A 55 -5.15 0.08 19.81
N GLY A 56 -4.27 0.32 18.84
CA GLY A 56 -4.64 0.24 17.44
C GLY A 56 -3.60 0.78 16.46
N ILE A 57 -4.06 1.01 15.23
CA ILE A 57 -3.27 1.52 14.10
C ILE A 57 -3.71 2.94 13.75
N TYR A 58 -2.72 3.83 13.57
CA TYR A 58 -2.93 5.21 13.18
C TYR A 58 -2.13 5.57 11.92
N ALA A 59 -2.52 6.66 11.28
CA ALA A 59 -1.74 7.31 10.23
C ALA A 59 -1.52 8.79 10.50
N ILE A 60 -0.44 9.32 9.92
CA ILE A 60 -0.15 10.74 9.82
C ILE A 60 0.13 11.03 8.35
N GLN A 61 -0.60 11.98 7.76
CA GLN A 61 -0.53 12.29 6.34
C GLN A 61 -0.37 13.78 6.13
N SER A 62 0.48 14.18 5.17
CA SER A 62 0.55 15.57 4.73
C SER A 62 -0.61 15.92 3.80
N SER A 63 -1.08 17.17 3.84
CA SER A 63 -2.19 17.64 3.00
C SER A 63 -1.94 17.53 1.49
N ASP A 64 -0.68 17.52 1.06
CA ASP A 64 -0.27 17.33 -0.34
C ASP A 64 -0.16 15.85 -0.76
N LEU A 65 -0.51 14.92 0.14
CA LEU A 65 -0.41 13.47 -0.03
C LEU A 65 1.02 12.96 -0.28
N GLN A 66 2.04 13.82 -0.19
CA GLN A 66 3.42 13.43 -0.43
C GLN A 66 4.01 12.61 0.70
N PHE A 67 3.45 12.66 1.92
CA PHE A 67 3.96 11.91 3.06
C PHE A 67 2.84 11.15 3.72
N LEU A 68 3.08 9.86 3.92
CA LEU A 68 2.23 8.97 4.69
C LEU A 68 3.07 8.14 5.65
N TYR A 69 2.72 8.24 6.93
CA TYR A 69 3.26 7.40 7.99
C TYR A 69 2.16 6.55 8.60
N ILE A 70 2.44 5.27 8.80
CA ILE A 70 1.62 4.33 9.56
C ILE A 70 2.34 3.96 10.84
N GLY A 71 1.61 3.90 11.95
CA GLY A 71 2.16 3.44 13.21
C GLY A 71 1.14 2.66 14.04
N LYS A 72 1.65 1.89 14.99
CA LYS A 72 0.85 1.24 16.05
C LYS A 72 1.07 1.85 17.43
N SER A 73 0.10 1.67 18.32
CA SER A 73 0.27 1.98 19.73
C SER A 73 -0.58 1.11 20.65
N LYS A 74 -0.12 0.94 21.90
CA LYS A 74 -0.95 0.45 23.02
C LYS A 74 -1.86 1.53 23.59
N ASP A 75 -1.50 2.80 23.37
CA ASP A 75 -2.28 3.99 23.70
C ASP A 75 -2.19 4.97 22.53
N LEU A 76 -3.23 5.00 21.69
CA LEU A 76 -3.29 5.82 20.49
C LEU A 76 -3.19 7.31 20.80
N TYR A 77 -3.88 7.77 21.84
CA TYR A 77 -3.88 9.17 22.26
C TYR A 77 -2.47 9.63 22.67
N GLU A 78 -1.84 8.91 23.60
CA GLU A 78 -0.51 9.29 24.11
C GLU A 78 0.56 9.21 23.02
N ARG A 79 0.45 8.24 22.09
CA ARG A 79 1.39 8.12 20.97
C ARG A 79 1.29 9.30 20.00
N LEU A 80 0.08 9.68 19.61
CA LEU A 80 -0.13 10.81 18.70
C LEU A 80 0.27 12.13 19.37
N ARG A 81 -0.09 12.33 20.63
CA ARG A 81 0.40 13.44 21.46
C ARG A 81 1.93 13.49 21.51
N GLY A 82 2.59 12.33 21.60
CA GLY A 82 4.05 12.20 21.56
C GLY A 82 4.69 12.68 20.26
N HIS A 83 4.01 12.54 19.11
CA HIS A 83 4.48 13.05 17.82
C HIS A 83 4.59 14.58 17.78
N ARG A 84 3.76 15.28 18.56
CA ARG A 84 3.86 16.74 18.68
C ARG A 84 4.99 17.21 19.59
N ARG A 85 5.33 16.41 20.61
CA ARG A 85 6.16 16.85 21.75
C ARG A 85 7.63 16.47 21.64
N SER A 86 7.96 15.37 20.98
CA SER A 86 9.35 14.93 20.91
C SER A 86 10.14 15.71 19.85
N ASN A 87 11.47 15.64 19.95
CA ASN A 87 12.42 16.15 18.96
C ASN A 87 13.19 15.01 18.28
N SER A 88 13.01 13.75 18.70
CA SER A 88 13.94 12.66 18.38
C SER A 88 13.50 11.72 17.25
N GLN A 89 12.29 11.87 16.70
CA GLN A 89 11.81 10.96 15.65
C GLN A 89 11.85 11.62 14.27
N TYR A 90 12.40 10.89 13.28
CA TYR A 90 12.50 11.32 11.88
C TYR A 90 11.19 11.87 11.30
N VAL A 91 10.07 11.22 11.61
CA VAL A 91 8.71 11.64 11.22
C VAL A 91 8.45 13.08 11.67
N GLN A 92 8.80 13.42 12.90
CA GLN A 92 8.57 14.74 13.49
C GLN A 92 9.50 15.78 12.89
N ALA A 93 10.77 15.43 12.66
CA ALA A 93 11.71 16.30 11.96
C ALA A 93 11.20 16.63 10.55
N LYS A 94 10.64 15.65 9.84
CA LYS A 94 9.99 15.86 8.54
C LYS A 94 8.75 16.73 8.65
N MET A 95 7.89 16.50 9.64
CA MET A 95 6.70 17.32 9.91
C MET A 95 7.04 18.78 10.19
N LYS A 96 8.11 19.05 10.94
CA LYS A 96 8.59 20.42 11.22
C LYS A 96 9.24 21.07 10.01
N SER A 97 10.00 20.31 9.21
CA SER A 97 10.72 20.83 8.05
C SER A 97 9.82 21.19 6.86
N LYS A 98 8.60 20.65 6.81
CA LYS A 98 7.62 20.94 5.78
C LYS A 98 6.42 21.65 6.41
N PRO A 99 6.35 22.99 6.32
CA PRO A 99 5.16 23.71 6.75
C PRO A 99 3.97 23.22 5.93
N GLY A 100 2.97 22.69 6.61
CA GLY A 100 1.80 22.08 5.99
C GLY A 100 0.80 21.60 7.02
N ILE A 101 -0.44 21.39 6.58
CA ILE A 101 -1.47 20.80 7.42
C ILE A 101 -1.22 19.29 7.45
N TRP A 102 -1.07 18.76 8.66
CA TRP A 102 -0.94 17.33 8.89
C TRP A 102 -2.28 16.79 9.38
N THR A 103 -2.73 15.71 8.74
CA THR A 103 -3.95 15.01 9.10
C THR A 103 -3.61 13.72 9.82
N TYR A 104 -4.30 13.47 10.92
CA TYR A 104 -4.19 12.29 11.76
C TYR A 104 -5.41 11.39 11.52
N TYR A 105 -5.17 10.10 11.39
CA TYR A 105 -6.20 9.08 11.23
C TYR A 105 -6.07 8.01 12.30
N ILE A 106 -7.19 7.55 12.84
CA ILE A 106 -7.25 6.23 13.49
C ILE A 106 -7.86 5.28 12.46
N ILE A 107 -7.07 4.30 12.02
CA ILE A 107 -7.49 3.37 10.98
C ILE A 107 -8.30 2.24 11.61
N GLU A 108 -7.79 1.70 12.71
CA GLU A 108 -8.35 0.52 13.36
C GLU A 108 -8.02 0.54 14.86
N THR A 109 -8.94 0.07 15.69
CA THR A 109 -8.68 -0.34 17.07
C THR A 109 -8.55 -1.85 17.11
N CYS A 110 -7.52 -2.37 17.77
CA CYS A 110 -7.29 -3.80 17.85
C CYS A 110 -6.51 -4.18 19.12
N PRO A 111 -6.63 -5.43 19.60
CA PRO A 111 -5.87 -5.93 20.75
C PRO A 111 -4.36 -5.76 20.55
N VAL A 112 -3.64 -5.54 21.67
CA VAL A 112 -2.18 -5.37 21.66
C VAL A 112 -1.44 -6.52 20.97
N SER A 113 -1.95 -7.74 21.09
CA SER A 113 -1.39 -8.94 20.46
C SER A 113 -1.41 -8.92 18.93
N LEU A 114 -2.27 -8.11 18.32
CA LEU A 114 -2.42 -8.01 16.87
C LEU A 114 -1.71 -6.80 16.26
N LEU A 115 -1.15 -5.89 17.09
CA LEU A 115 -0.64 -4.61 16.58
C LEU A 115 0.45 -4.76 15.52
N ASP A 116 1.34 -5.74 15.66
CA ASP A 116 2.42 -5.98 14.70
C ASP A 116 1.85 -6.44 13.36
N ASP A 117 0.99 -7.45 13.38
CA ASP A 117 0.34 -7.99 12.18
C ASP A 117 -0.51 -6.93 11.46
N ARG A 118 -1.25 -6.11 12.22
CA ARG A 118 -2.10 -5.06 11.67
C ARG A 118 -1.29 -3.89 11.10
N GLU A 119 -0.22 -3.46 11.78
CA GLU A 119 0.68 -2.43 11.27
C GLU A 119 1.32 -2.87 9.95
N SER A 120 1.84 -4.11 9.89
CA SER A 120 2.36 -4.71 8.66
C SER A 120 1.33 -4.72 7.54
N TYR A 121 0.09 -5.13 7.82
CA TYR A 121 -0.99 -5.14 6.82
C TYR A 121 -1.17 -3.77 6.15
N TYR A 122 -1.32 -2.71 6.92
CA TYR A 122 -1.53 -1.37 6.37
C TYR A 122 -0.28 -0.80 5.70
N TRP A 123 0.91 -1.09 6.25
CA TRP A 123 2.17 -0.69 5.66
C TRP A 123 2.38 -1.30 4.28
N TYR A 124 1.96 -2.56 4.07
CA TYR A 124 2.04 -3.21 2.77
C TYR A 124 0.93 -2.78 1.81
N LYS A 125 -0.24 -2.42 2.34
CA LYS A 125 -1.40 -2.02 1.55
C LYS A 125 -1.29 -0.59 1.02
N LEU A 126 -0.63 0.31 1.76
CA LEU A 126 -0.53 1.73 1.46
C LEU A 126 0.90 2.13 1.12
N ASN A 127 1.06 3.19 0.32
CA ASN A 127 2.37 3.77 0.05
C ASN A 127 2.87 4.64 1.22
N CYS A 128 3.40 3.99 2.26
CA CYS A 128 3.86 4.64 3.51
C CYS A 128 5.30 5.17 3.41
N ASN A 129 5.53 6.15 2.55
CA ASN A 129 6.86 6.66 2.24
C ASN A 129 7.57 7.43 3.38
N LEU A 130 6.90 7.70 4.50
CA LEU A 130 7.51 8.30 5.69
C LEU A 130 7.95 7.23 6.72
N ASN A 131 7.53 5.97 6.58
CA ASN A 131 8.07 4.86 7.36
C ASN A 131 9.47 4.48 6.84
N LEU A 132 10.48 4.66 7.69
CA LEU A 132 11.87 4.33 7.36
C LEU A 132 12.19 2.84 7.44
N VAL A 133 11.47 2.10 8.30
CA VAL A 133 11.72 0.71 8.63
C VAL A 133 10.39 -0.03 8.66
N GLU A 134 10.41 -1.31 8.35
CA GLU A 134 9.24 -2.20 8.40
C GLU A 134 8.66 -2.26 9.83
N PRO A 135 7.33 -2.39 9.98
CA PRO A 135 6.69 -2.72 11.25
C PRO A 135 7.33 -3.90 12.00
N GLY A 136 7.49 -3.78 13.31
CA GLY A 136 7.94 -4.89 14.17
C GLY A 136 9.45 -5.18 14.17
N THR A 137 10.23 -4.58 13.27
CA THR A 137 11.69 -4.62 13.38
C THR A 137 12.15 -3.55 14.37
N GLN A 138 12.68 -3.97 15.53
CA GLN A 138 13.62 -3.10 16.24
C GLN A 138 14.72 -2.80 15.22
N ALA A 139 15.01 -1.52 15.00
CA ALA A 139 16.06 -1.09 14.07
C ALA A 139 17.44 -1.56 14.54
N ARG A 140 17.72 -2.86 14.46
CA ARG A 140 19.07 -3.39 14.39
C ARG A 140 19.50 -3.13 12.95
N ARG A 141 20.54 -2.32 12.81
CA ARG A 141 21.18 -2.04 11.52
C ARG A 141 21.35 -3.36 10.75
N GLY A 142 20.65 -3.52 9.62
CA GLY A 142 21.03 -4.46 8.57
C GLY A 142 20.17 -5.69 8.28
N GLN A 143 19.04 -5.96 8.94
CA GLN A 143 18.19 -7.15 8.66
C GLN A 143 16.73 -6.80 8.96
N LEU A 144 15.70 -6.97 8.12
CA LEU A 144 15.42 -7.91 7.04
C LEU A 144 14.70 -7.15 5.93
N TYR A 145 14.83 -7.61 4.69
CA TYR A 145 14.24 -6.97 3.55
C TYR A 145 13.30 -7.93 2.83
N LYS A 146 12.22 -7.41 2.24
CA LYS A 146 11.27 -8.21 1.48
C LYS A 146 11.97 -8.79 0.24
N GLU A 147 11.86 -10.11 0.05
CA GLU A 147 12.32 -10.75 -1.17
C GLU A 147 11.59 -10.13 -2.36
N VAL A 148 12.33 -9.77 -3.38
CA VAL A 148 11.80 -9.16 -4.59
C VAL A 148 12.21 -9.97 -5.79
N THR A 149 11.26 -10.17 -6.69
CA THR A 149 11.47 -10.81 -7.98
C THR A 149 11.67 -9.71 -9.02
N LEU A 150 12.80 -9.77 -9.71
CA LEU A 150 13.06 -8.97 -10.90
C LEU A 150 12.54 -9.70 -12.13
N LEU A 151 11.81 -8.98 -12.96
CA LEU A 151 11.18 -9.48 -14.17
C LEU A 151 11.64 -8.68 -15.39
N ASP A 152 11.68 -9.31 -16.55
CA ASP A 152 11.86 -8.62 -17.83
C ASP A 152 10.54 -8.03 -18.38
N ALA A 153 10.60 -7.48 -19.60
CA ALA A 153 9.43 -6.93 -20.28
C ALA A 153 8.35 -7.95 -20.65
N HIS A 154 8.70 -9.24 -20.70
CA HIS A 154 7.79 -10.34 -20.97
C HIS A 154 7.31 -11.03 -19.67
N LYS A 155 7.62 -10.45 -18.50
CA LYS A 155 7.34 -11.00 -17.17
C LYS A 155 8.08 -12.31 -16.86
N ASN A 156 9.17 -12.62 -17.56
CA ASN A 156 10.04 -13.73 -17.17
C ASN A 156 10.86 -13.34 -15.95
N ILE A 157 11.09 -14.32 -15.05
CA ILE A 157 11.90 -14.11 -13.85
C ILE A 157 13.38 -14.00 -14.25
N LEU A 158 13.96 -12.82 -14.02
CA LEU A 158 15.39 -12.58 -14.19
C LEU A 158 16.18 -12.89 -12.93
N GLY A 159 15.57 -12.79 -11.75
CA GLY A 159 16.23 -13.09 -10.48
C GLY A 159 15.36 -12.82 -9.27
N LYS A 160 15.75 -13.40 -8.14
CA LYS A 160 15.17 -13.14 -6.84
C LYS A 160 16.24 -12.56 -5.94
N TYR A 161 15.88 -11.51 -5.22
CA TYR A 161 16.80 -10.79 -4.36
C TYR A 161 16.21 -10.72 -2.98
N THR A 162 17.08 -10.79 -1.98
CA THR A 162 16.69 -10.70 -0.58
C THR A 162 16.08 -9.36 -0.21
N SER A 163 16.22 -8.32 -1.05
CA SER A 163 15.79 -6.97 -0.70
C SER A 163 15.51 -6.04 -1.89
N ILE A 164 14.65 -5.04 -1.66
CA ILE A 164 14.51 -3.87 -2.52
C ILE A 164 15.87 -3.17 -2.73
N THR A 165 16.69 -3.09 -1.68
CA THR A 165 18.02 -2.48 -1.74
C THR A 165 18.95 -3.24 -2.68
N ALA A 166 18.98 -4.56 -2.59
CA ALA A 166 19.82 -5.42 -3.43
C ALA A 166 19.39 -5.36 -4.90
N VAL A 167 18.08 -5.28 -5.19
CA VAL A 167 17.62 -4.99 -6.56
C VAL A 167 18.02 -3.60 -7.01
N ALA A 168 17.91 -2.60 -6.14
CA ALA A 168 18.26 -1.23 -6.47
C ALA A 168 19.75 -1.11 -6.81
N GLU A 169 20.62 -1.77 -6.03
CA GLU A 169 22.05 -1.89 -6.27
C GLU A 169 22.33 -2.63 -7.58
N HIS A 170 21.73 -3.81 -7.79
CA HIS A 170 21.88 -4.58 -9.02
C HIS A 170 21.47 -3.78 -10.27
N LEU A 171 20.38 -3.04 -10.17
CA LEU A 171 19.87 -2.22 -11.27
C LEU A 171 20.56 -0.86 -11.36
N GLY A 172 21.38 -0.44 -10.39
CA GLY A 172 21.95 0.90 -10.31
C GLY A 172 20.90 2.00 -10.32
N VAL A 173 19.89 1.91 -9.44
CA VAL A 173 18.82 2.90 -9.22
C VAL A 173 18.61 3.17 -7.74
N SER A 174 17.80 4.17 -7.40
CA SER A 174 17.40 4.40 -6.00
C SER A 174 16.35 3.38 -5.55
N THR A 175 16.31 3.12 -4.25
CA THR A 175 15.31 2.23 -3.62
C THR A 175 13.88 2.75 -3.80
N THR A 176 13.68 4.07 -3.91
CA THR A 176 12.37 4.68 -4.22
C THR A 176 11.85 4.23 -5.57
N VAL A 177 12.70 4.20 -6.61
CA VAL A 177 12.29 3.75 -7.96
C VAL A 177 11.84 2.30 -7.95
N VAL A 178 12.53 1.45 -7.18
CA VAL A 178 12.17 0.03 -7.01
C VAL A 178 10.87 -0.11 -6.23
N LYS A 179 10.68 0.65 -5.14
CA LYS A 179 9.41 0.70 -4.39
C LYS A 179 8.25 1.12 -5.29
N ASP A 180 8.43 2.20 -6.05
CA ASP A 180 7.42 2.70 -6.98
C ASP A 180 7.06 1.64 -8.01
N SER A 181 8.03 0.90 -8.55
CA SER A 181 7.77 -0.22 -9.47
C SER A 181 6.93 -1.32 -8.82
N CYS A 182 7.26 -1.70 -7.58
CA CYS A 182 6.51 -2.70 -6.81
C CYS A 182 5.05 -2.30 -6.55
N HIS A 183 4.77 -1.01 -6.34
CA HIS A 183 3.42 -0.52 -6.00
C HIS A 183 2.60 -0.15 -7.23
N THR A 184 3.21 0.52 -8.21
CA THR A 184 2.51 1.07 -9.37
C THR A 184 2.55 0.17 -10.59
N ASN A 185 3.24 -0.98 -10.50
CA ASN A 185 3.51 -1.89 -11.60
C ASN A 185 4.16 -1.20 -12.82
N ARG A 186 4.86 -0.09 -12.58
CA ARG A 186 5.61 0.65 -13.60
C ARG A 186 7.00 0.04 -13.79
N PRO A 187 7.55 0.05 -15.00
CA PRO A 187 8.87 -0.50 -15.23
C PRO A 187 9.98 0.39 -14.67
N VAL A 188 10.93 -0.21 -13.95
CA VAL A 188 12.24 0.36 -13.65
C VAL A 188 13.06 0.41 -14.95
N LYS A 189 13.68 1.57 -15.22
CA LYS A 189 14.49 1.81 -16.43
C LYS A 189 13.76 1.45 -17.74
N ARG A 190 12.42 1.48 -17.75
CA ARG A 190 11.54 1.13 -18.89
C ARG A 190 11.63 -0.32 -19.38
N LYS A 191 12.34 -1.21 -18.67
CA LYS A 191 12.55 -2.60 -19.12
C LYS A 191 12.42 -3.67 -18.05
N TYR A 192 12.39 -3.30 -16.77
CA TYR A 192 12.33 -4.25 -15.67
C TYR A 192 11.13 -4.00 -14.79
N TRP A 193 10.50 -5.07 -14.31
CA TRP A 193 9.46 -4.99 -13.29
C TRP A 193 9.97 -5.62 -12.02
N VAL A 194 9.63 -5.03 -10.88
CA VAL A 194 10.00 -5.58 -9.58
C VAL A 194 8.72 -5.91 -8.83
N LYS A 195 8.58 -7.15 -8.38
CA LYS A 195 7.42 -7.60 -7.60
C LYS A 195 7.88 -8.14 -6.25
N THR A 196 7.16 -7.76 -5.20
CA THR A 196 7.44 -8.24 -3.84
C THR A 196 6.65 -9.50 -3.45
N ASP A 197 5.70 -9.91 -4.29
CA ASP A 197 4.96 -11.17 -4.15
C ASP A 197 4.37 -11.56 -5.51
N LEU A 198 4.57 -12.81 -5.94
CA LEU A 198 3.95 -13.36 -7.15
C LEU A 198 2.57 -13.97 -6.85
N SER A 199 2.15 -14.03 -5.59
CA SER A 199 0.95 -14.76 -5.16
C SER A 199 -0.35 -13.95 -5.17
N SER A 200 -0.33 -12.68 -5.59
CA SER A 200 -1.57 -11.95 -5.90
C SER A 200 -1.98 -12.25 -7.34
N PRO A 201 -3.09 -12.97 -7.59
CA PRO A 201 -3.66 -13.06 -8.93
C PRO A 201 -3.94 -11.62 -9.39
N GLU A 202 -3.43 -11.27 -10.57
CA GLU A 202 -3.58 -9.95 -11.14
C GLU A 202 -5.09 -9.63 -11.23
N ILE A 203 -5.59 -8.75 -10.36
CA ILE A 203 -6.78 -7.98 -10.71
C ILE A 203 -6.33 -7.09 -11.86
N ILE A 204 -6.72 -7.50 -13.06
CA ILE A 204 -6.64 -6.71 -14.28
C ILE A 204 -7.53 -5.48 -14.06
N THR A 205 -6.98 -4.43 -13.45
CA THR A 205 -7.63 -3.12 -13.47
C THR A 205 -7.42 -2.55 -14.87
N LYS A 206 -8.54 -2.52 -15.62
CA LYS A 206 -8.75 -1.81 -16.89
C LYS A 206 -7.76 -0.66 -17.06
N ILE A 207 -6.94 -0.75 -18.11
CA ILE A 207 -6.20 0.40 -18.62
C ILE A 207 -7.25 1.33 -19.24
N SER A 208 -7.58 2.44 -18.59
CA SER A 208 -8.32 3.52 -19.23
C SER A 208 -7.36 4.28 -20.15
N TYR A 209 -7.52 4.09 -21.45
CA TYR A 209 -6.90 4.96 -22.44
C TYR A 209 -7.74 6.22 -22.61
N LYS A 210 -7.06 7.36 -22.83
CA LYS A 210 -7.64 8.69 -23.04
C LYS A 210 -8.84 8.64 -24.01
N GLN A 211 -9.90 9.38 -23.65
CA GLN A 211 -11.04 9.65 -24.53
C GLN A 211 -10.56 10.12 -25.92
N GLY A 212 -11.05 9.46 -26.97
CA GLY A 212 -10.91 9.91 -28.35
C GLY A 212 -10.34 8.90 -29.35
N SER A 213 -9.82 7.75 -28.92
CA SER A 213 -9.35 6.71 -29.84
C SER A 213 -10.36 5.55 -29.94
N PRO A 214 -10.68 5.05 -31.14
CA PRO A 214 -11.61 3.93 -31.30
C PRO A 214 -11.07 2.70 -30.57
N ILE A 215 -11.88 2.14 -29.68
CA ILE A 215 -11.54 0.97 -28.87
C ILE A 215 -11.38 -0.22 -29.80
N ARG A 216 -10.16 -0.73 -29.93
CA ARG A 216 -9.86 -1.96 -30.67
C ARG A 216 -9.74 -3.11 -29.68
N ILE A 217 -10.51 -4.16 -29.88
CA ILE A 217 -10.48 -5.37 -29.04
C ILE A 217 -9.98 -6.51 -29.91
N VAL A 218 -9.04 -7.27 -29.37
CA VAL A 218 -8.40 -8.37 -30.09
C VAL A 218 -8.65 -9.66 -29.31
N ALA A 219 -9.17 -10.67 -29.99
CA ALA A 219 -9.28 -12.02 -29.46
C ALA A 219 -7.94 -12.74 -29.67
N LEU A 220 -7.41 -13.34 -28.61
CA LEU A 220 -6.12 -14.04 -28.62
C LEU A 220 -6.32 -15.48 -28.15
N THR A 221 -5.52 -16.40 -28.68
CA THR A 221 -5.32 -17.75 -28.13
C THR A 221 -4.55 -17.68 -26.80
N LEU A 222 -4.48 -18.80 -26.07
CA LEU A 222 -3.73 -18.87 -24.80
C LEU A 222 -2.22 -18.63 -24.96
N ASP A 223 -1.65 -18.92 -26.14
CA ASP A 223 -0.26 -18.59 -26.53
C ASP A 223 -0.11 -17.16 -27.10
N GLY A 224 -1.17 -16.35 -27.05
CA GLY A 224 -1.14 -14.94 -27.42
C GLY A 224 -1.21 -14.67 -28.93
N LYS A 225 -1.56 -15.67 -29.76
CA LYS A 225 -1.76 -15.47 -31.20
C LYS A 225 -3.12 -14.87 -31.47
N GLU A 226 -3.15 -13.88 -32.34
CA GLU A 226 -4.38 -13.18 -32.71
C GLU A 226 -5.31 -14.11 -33.50
N ILE A 227 -6.55 -14.22 -33.01
CA ILE A 227 -7.63 -14.96 -33.66
C ILE A 227 -8.43 -14.01 -34.55
N THR A 228 -8.85 -12.86 -34.01
CA THR A 228 -9.66 -11.87 -34.73
C THR A 228 -9.69 -10.50 -34.02
N ARG A 229 -10.17 -9.45 -34.71
CA ARG A 229 -10.30 -8.07 -34.20
C ARG A 229 -11.73 -7.55 -34.27
N PHE A 230 -12.10 -6.78 -33.25
CA PHE A 230 -13.37 -6.10 -33.15
C PHE A 230 -13.16 -4.59 -32.96
N ASP A 231 -14.05 -3.81 -33.57
CA ASP A 231 -14.12 -2.35 -33.46
C ASP A 231 -14.97 -1.88 -32.26
N SER A 232 -15.53 -2.81 -31.48
CA SER A 232 -16.30 -2.50 -30.26
C SER A 232 -16.38 -3.68 -29.30
N ALA A 233 -16.56 -3.36 -28.01
CA ALA A 233 -16.80 -4.34 -26.93
C ALA A 233 -18.06 -5.16 -27.13
N LEU A 234 -19.10 -4.56 -27.68
CA LEU A 234 -20.38 -5.22 -27.88
C LEU A 234 -20.29 -6.34 -28.93
N LYS A 235 -19.62 -6.09 -30.07
CA LYS A 235 -19.43 -7.13 -31.09
C LYS A 235 -18.53 -8.27 -30.60
N ALA A 236 -17.50 -7.94 -29.83
CA ALA A 236 -16.66 -8.96 -29.19
C ALA A 236 -17.50 -9.83 -28.24
N ALA A 237 -18.33 -9.21 -27.37
CA ALA A 237 -19.18 -9.94 -26.43
C ALA A 237 -20.19 -10.86 -27.15
N VAL A 238 -20.84 -10.38 -28.22
CA VAL A 238 -21.79 -11.19 -29.00
C VAL A 238 -21.09 -12.39 -29.67
N PHE A 239 -19.85 -12.23 -30.15
CA PHE A 239 -19.08 -13.31 -30.75
C PHE A 239 -18.77 -14.44 -29.75
N PHE A 240 -18.51 -14.12 -28.49
CA PHE A 240 -18.17 -15.12 -27.45
C PHE A 240 -19.36 -15.70 -26.70
N LEU A 241 -20.57 -15.16 -26.90
CA LEU A 241 -21.81 -15.64 -26.26
C LEU A 241 -22.66 -16.52 -27.19
N ARG A 242 -22.18 -16.80 -28.40
CA ARG A 242 -22.73 -17.79 -29.33
C ARG A 242 -21.86 -19.04 -29.32
#